data_AF-A0A078ABM3-F1
#
_entry.id   AF-A0A078ABM3-F1
#
_cell.length_a   1.000
_cell.length_b   1.000
_cell.length_c   1.000
_cell.angle_alpha   90.00
_cell.angle_beta   90.00
_cell.angle_gamma   90.00
#
_symmetry.space_group_name_H-M   'P 1'
#
loop_
_entity.id
_entity.type
_entity.pdbx_description
1 polymer ?
#
loop_
_entity_poly.entity_id
_entity_poly.type
_entity_poly.pdbx_seq_one_letter_code
_entity_poly.pdbx_strand_id
1 'polypeptide(L)'
;MSLTKEKIFLYKMQKKQSQKDSQINFIPRIPIMYGDGSLNIQIKSEQGEVLRNIGVSYLVLEYFDSNLTEYFEIQAKSGIQADQVGQSTVCLIDFGAAEEFSQEKFDKIGKFDLIGTPLTASVYAHQQFYTCQGDDLISAFYSLLFLSLDQNLPWYQLCLDYDKAEQKNGILEKIKEQKIKLERDYNLFGLFQNALIRQIKQFEMLRGEQPSKYTTQIDYDLIIEQVKNECLNLSQQENLIIPKAESNSIIQDEQIELQDIENQQCKDNQPIDEHFNNNSQVINLEDEVKPSKFSCSSSQKL
;
A
#
# COMPACT_ATOMS: atom_id res chain seq x y z
N MET A 1 -20.95 -8.89 -37.91
CA MET A 1 -21.12 -9.22 -36.47
C MET A 1 -20.58 -8.08 -35.64
N SER A 2 -21.41 -7.41 -34.85
CA SER A 2 -20.98 -6.33 -33.95
C SER A 2 -20.17 -6.93 -32.80
N LEU A 3 -18.90 -6.54 -32.66
CA LEU A 3 -18.11 -6.90 -31.49
C LEU A 3 -18.74 -6.20 -30.27
N THR A 4 -18.97 -6.96 -29.19
CA THR A 4 -19.41 -6.40 -27.91
C THR A 4 -18.32 -5.44 -27.39
N LYS A 5 -18.72 -4.39 -26.65
CA LYS A 5 -17.80 -3.39 -26.09
C LYS A 5 -16.64 -4.04 -25.30
N GLU A 6 -16.92 -5.15 -24.65
CA GLU A 6 -15.97 -5.98 -23.90
C GLU A 6 -14.92 -6.67 -24.79
N LYS A 7 -15.31 -7.19 -25.96
CA LYS A 7 -14.34 -7.73 -26.94
C LYS A 7 -13.46 -6.64 -27.55
N ILE A 8 -14.00 -5.43 -27.73
CA ILE A 8 -13.23 -4.27 -28.18
C ILE A 8 -12.21 -3.86 -27.12
N PHE A 9 -12.59 -3.89 -25.85
CA PHE A 9 -11.69 -3.61 -24.73
C PHE A 9 -10.56 -4.65 -24.63
N LEU A 10 -10.88 -5.95 -24.61
CA LEU A 10 -9.89 -7.04 -24.56
C LEU A 10 -8.93 -7.01 -25.77
N TYR A 11 -9.45 -6.70 -26.95
CA TYR A 11 -8.63 -6.53 -28.16
C TYR A 11 -7.69 -5.32 -28.06
N LYS A 12 -8.15 -4.18 -27.52
CA LYS A 12 -7.31 -3.00 -27.30
C LYS A 12 -6.23 -3.26 -26.25
N MET A 13 -6.54 -4.03 -25.21
CA MET A 13 -5.60 -4.52 -24.19
C MET A 13 -4.49 -5.37 -24.82
N GLN A 14 -4.85 -6.42 -25.57
CA GLN A 14 -3.89 -7.30 -26.26
C GLN A 14 -3.01 -6.54 -27.27
N LYS A 15 -3.58 -5.59 -28.00
CA LYS A 15 -2.85 -4.77 -28.99
C LYS A 15 -1.88 -3.78 -28.33
N LYS A 16 -2.24 -3.21 -27.16
CA LYS A 16 -1.32 -2.36 -26.37
C LYS A 16 -0.19 -3.18 -25.74
N GLN A 17 -0.45 -4.43 -25.36
CA GLN A 17 0.55 -5.32 -24.77
C GLN A 17 1.61 -5.74 -25.80
N SER A 18 1.17 -6.14 -27.00
CA SER A 18 2.06 -6.50 -28.11
C SER A 18 2.86 -5.31 -28.72
N GLN A 19 2.44 -4.07 -28.48
CA GLN A 19 3.21 -2.88 -28.85
C GLN A 19 4.26 -2.49 -27.79
N LYS A 20 4.09 -2.94 -26.54
CA LYS A 20 4.97 -2.62 -25.42
C LYS A 20 6.22 -3.50 -25.32
N ASP A 21 6.20 -4.70 -25.89
CA ASP A 21 7.34 -5.64 -25.89
C ASP A 21 8.61 -5.10 -26.58
N SER A 22 8.55 -3.95 -27.23
CA SER A 22 9.70 -3.36 -27.93
C SER A 22 10.44 -2.25 -27.17
N GLN A 23 9.89 -1.65 -26.10
CA GLN A 23 10.52 -0.51 -25.40
C GLN A 23 10.09 -0.34 -23.92
N ILE A 24 9.97 -1.40 -23.11
CA ILE A 24 9.78 -1.22 -21.66
C ILE A 24 11.14 -1.07 -20.97
N ASN A 25 11.53 0.18 -20.73
CA ASN A 25 12.37 0.49 -19.58
C ASN A 25 11.55 0.18 -18.32
N PHE A 26 11.94 -0.85 -17.58
CA PHE A 26 11.34 -1.26 -16.30
C PHE A 26 11.57 -0.19 -15.24
N ILE A 27 10.66 0.78 -15.16
CA ILE A 27 10.55 1.68 -14.00
C ILE A 27 9.39 1.11 -13.15
N PRO A 28 9.66 0.54 -11.96
CA PRO A 28 8.60 0.16 -11.05
C PRO A 28 7.85 1.43 -10.63
N ARG A 29 6.52 1.42 -10.71
CA ARG A 29 5.67 2.56 -10.33
C ARG A 29 5.04 2.26 -8.98
N ILE A 30 4.97 3.27 -8.11
CA ILE A 30 4.22 3.17 -6.86
C ILE A 30 2.72 3.14 -7.23
N PRO A 31 1.97 2.10 -6.83
CA PRO A 31 0.54 2.05 -7.10
C PRO A 31 -0.16 3.20 -6.38
N ILE A 32 -0.91 4.00 -7.13
CA ILE A 32 -1.79 5.02 -6.57
C ILE A 32 -3.19 4.42 -6.50
N MET A 33 -3.79 4.43 -5.31
CA MET A 33 -5.20 4.09 -5.15
C MET A 33 -6.05 5.16 -5.84
N TYR A 34 -6.62 4.81 -6.99
CA TYR A 34 -7.39 5.72 -7.83
C TYR A 34 -8.87 5.75 -7.43
N GLY A 35 -9.37 4.64 -6.90
CA GLY A 35 -10.70 4.56 -6.35
C GLY A 35 -11.02 3.15 -5.92
N ASP A 36 -12.06 3.02 -5.13
CA ASP A 36 -12.67 1.76 -4.79
C ASP A 36 -14.14 1.78 -5.22
N GLY A 37 -14.72 0.61 -5.35
CA GLY A 37 -16.12 0.50 -5.69
C GLY A 37 -16.63 -0.89 -5.43
N SER A 38 -17.94 -1.07 -5.62
CA SER A 38 -18.56 -2.37 -5.60
C SER A 38 -19.53 -2.55 -6.75
N LEU A 39 -19.66 -3.78 -7.23
CA LEU A 39 -20.63 -4.19 -8.22
C LEU A 39 -21.25 -5.52 -7.81
N ASN A 40 -22.52 -5.72 -8.15
CA ASN A 40 -23.24 -6.96 -7.90
C ASN A 40 -23.42 -7.72 -9.21
N ILE A 41 -22.91 -8.95 -9.27
CA ILE A 41 -23.11 -9.86 -10.38
C ILE A 41 -24.27 -10.79 -10.02
N GLN A 42 -25.32 -10.79 -10.83
CA GLN A 42 -26.42 -11.75 -10.72
C GLN A 42 -26.22 -12.88 -11.72
N ILE A 43 -26.02 -14.10 -11.22
CA ILE A 43 -26.09 -15.31 -12.02
C ILE A 43 -27.56 -15.72 -12.08
N LYS A 44 -28.11 -15.78 -13.29
CA LYS A 44 -29.51 -16.14 -13.54
C LYS A 44 -29.61 -17.47 -14.27
N SER A 45 -30.68 -18.22 -14.03
CA SER A 45 -31.03 -19.41 -14.81
C SER A 45 -31.43 -19.01 -16.24
N GLU A 46 -31.59 -20.01 -17.10
CA GLU A 46 -32.14 -19.78 -18.45
C GLU A 46 -33.56 -19.20 -18.42
N GLN A 47 -34.33 -19.47 -17.35
CA GLN A 47 -35.65 -18.87 -17.12
C GLN A 47 -35.58 -17.45 -16.51
N GLY A 48 -34.38 -16.93 -16.25
CA GLY A 48 -34.17 -15.58 -15.69
C GLY A 48 -34.24 -15.50 -14.16
N GLU A 49 -34.38 -16.63 -13.46
CA GLU A 49 -34.39 -16.68 -11.99
C GLU A 49 -32.99 -16.43 -11.45
N VAL A 50 -32.84 -15.57 -10.45
CA VAL A 50 -31.54 -15.30 -9.81
C VAL A 50 -31.12 -16.52 -9.01
N LEU A 51 -30.12 -17.24 -9.51
CA LEU A 51 -29.53 -18.41 -8.86
C LEU A 51 -28.52 -17.99 -7.80
N ARG A 52 -27.75 -16.94 -8.07
CA ARG A 52 -26.69 -16.47 -7.18
C ARG A 52 -26.43 -14.99 -7.37
N ASN A 53 -26.26 -14.27 -6.27
CA ASN A 53 -25.72 -12.91 -6.27
C ASN A 53 -24.29 -12.94 -5.75
N ILE A 54 -23.40 -12.21 -6.42
CA ILE A 54 -22.00 -12.09 -6.05
C ILE A 54 -21.71 -10.59 -5.91
N GLY A 55 -21.44 -10.17 -4.68
CA GLY A 55 -20.91 -8.83 -4.41
C GLY A 55 -19.41 -8.80 -4.67
N VAL A 56 -18.98 -7.93 -5.56
CA VAL A 56 -17.57 -7.67 -5.86
C VAL A 56 -17.27 -6.28 -5.35
N SER A 57 -16.38 -6.16 -4.37
CA SER A 57 -15.71 -4.88 -4.15
C SER A 57 -14.40 -4.92 -4.92
N TYR A 58 -13.91 -3.78 -5.35
CA TYR A 58 -12.66 -3.71 -6.08
C TYR A 58 -11.93 -2.43 -5.70
N LEU A 59 -10.62 -2.52 -5.74
CA LEU A 59 -9.72 -1.40 -5.56
C LEU A 59 -9.02 -1.19 -6.90
N VAL A 60 -9.22 -0.01 -7.49
CA VAL A 60 -8.56 0.40 -8.73
C VAL A 60 -7.23 1.01 -8.34
N LEU A 61 -6.16 0.28 -8.62
CA LEU A 61 -4.81 0.80 -8.59
C LEU A 61 -4.48 1.24 -10.01
N GLU A 62 -4.24 2.54 -10.21
CA GLU A 62 -3.88 3.05 -11.53
C GLU A 62 -2.37 2.97 -11.70
N TYR A 63 -1.94 2.35 -12.81
CA TYR A 63 -0.54 2.27 -13.21
C TYR A 63 -0.22 3.13 -14.46
N PHE A 64 -1.15 3.93 -15.00
CA PHE A 64 -0.96 4.72 -16.24
C PHE A 64 -1.64 6.10 -16.22
N ASP A 65 -0.98 7.10 -16.83
CA ASP A 65 -1.50 8.46 -17.07
C ASP A 65 -2.75 8.44 -17.98
N SER A 66 -3.95 8.61 -17.41
CA SER A 66 -5.09 9.12 -18.18
C SER A 66 -6.06 9.90 -17.28
N ASN A 67 -6.62 10.98 -17.82
CA ASN A 67 -7.28 12.07 -17.12
C ASN A 67 -8.71 11.74 -16.62
N LEU A 68 -8.95 12.04 -15.34
CA LEU A 68 -10.20 11.94 -14.55
C LEU A 68 -11.52 12.29 -15.25
N THR A 69 -11.49 13.13 -16.29
CA THR A 69 -12.68 13.63 -17.01
C THR A 69 -13.49 12.53 -17.69
N GLU A 70 -12.86 11.48 -18.22
CA GLU A 70 -13.56 10.42 -18.97
C GLU A 70 -14.31 9.44 -18.03
N TYR A 71 -13.83 9.27 -16.79
CA TYR A 71 -14.47 8.42 -15.77
C TYR A 71 -15.72 9.08 -15.17
N PHE A 72 -15.65 10.37 -14.82
CA PHE A 72 -16.81 11.09 -14.28
C PHE A 72 -17.95 11.23 -15.30
N GLU A 73 -17.63 11.32 -16.60
CA GLU A 73 -18.65 11.27 -17.65
C GLU A 73 -19.38 9.92 -17.75
N ILE A 74 -18.72 8.82 -17.37
CA ILE A 74 -19.32 7.48 -17.37
C ILE A 74 -20.17 7.28 -16.11
N GLN A 75 -19.68 7.69 -14.94
CA GLN A 75 -20.42 7.62 -13.67
C GLN A 75 -21.69 8.48 -13.69
N ALA A 76 -21.60 9.73 -14.17
CA ALA A 76 -22.75 10.63 -14.26
C ALA A 76 -23.85 10.12 -15.20
N LYS A 77 -23.49 9.28 -16.19
CA LYS A 77 -24.44 8.66 -17.14
C LYS A 77 -25.05 7.35 -16.64
N SER A 78 -24.49 6.72 -15.61
CA SER A 78 -24.89 5.37 -15.18
C SER A 78 -25.79 5.31 -13.95
N GLY A 79 -26.05 6.44 -13.27
CA GLY A 79 -27.14 6.55 -12.29
C GLY A 79 -27.05 5.54 -11.13
N ILE A 80 -25.84 5.16 -10.72
CA ILE A 80 -25.62 4.18 -9.65
C ILE A 80 -25.87 4.87 -8.31
N GLN A 81 -26.99 4.54 -7.66
CA GLN A 81 -27.22 4.82 -6.25
C GLN A 81 -26.62 3.68 -5.41
N ALA A 82 -25.70 4.02 -4.52
CA ALA A 82 -25.02 3.07 -3.64
C ALA A 82 -25.93 2.70 -2.46
N ASP A 83 -26.63 1.57 -2.59
CA ASP A 83 -27.35 0.94 -1.48
C ASP A 83 -26.85 -0.51 -1.29
N GLN A 84 -26.63 -0.87 -0.02
CA GLN A 84 -26.32 -2.19 0.56
C GLN A 84 -24.83 -2.58 0.67
N VAL A 85 -24.37 -2.63 1.93
CA VAL A 85 -23.09 -3.18 2.39
C VAL A 85 -23.09 -4.70 2.17
N GLY A 86 -22.79 -5.11 0.94
CA GLY A 86 -22.49 -6.49 0.58
C GLY A 86 -21.08 -6.90 1.03
N GLN A 87 -20.85 -8.21 1.17
CA GLN A 87 -19.52 -8.76 1.48
C GLN A 87 -18.48 -8.21 0.48
N SER A 88 -17.45 -7.55 1.01
CA SER A 88 -16.33 -7.04 0.22
C SER A 88 -15.48 -8.20 -0.28
N THR A 89 -15.39 -8.35 -1.60
CA THR A 89 -14.44 -9.28 -2.25
C THR A 89 -13.17 -8.50 -2.59
N VAL A 90 -12.00 -9.13 -2.50
CA VAL A 90 -10.72 -8.58 -2.99
C VAL A 90 -10.29 -9.39 -4.20
N CYS A 91 -9.90 -8.73 -5.28
CA CYS A 91 -9.46 -9.38 -6.52
C CYS A 91 -7.98 -9.04 -6.80
N LEU A 92 -7.21 -10.04 -7.22
CA LEU A 92 -5.86 -9.86 -7.75
C LEU A 92 -5.93 -9.60 -9.26
N ILE A 93 -5.20 -8.59 -9.72
CA ILE A 93 -5.06 -8.22 -11.13
C ILE A 93 -3.59 -8.06 -11.50
N ASP A 94 -3.31 -7.91 -12.80
CA ASP A 94 -1.96 -7.73 -13.35
C ASP A 94 -1.00 -8.92 -13.15
N PHE A 95 -1.28 -10.01 -13.88
CA PHE A 95 -0.42 -11.21 -13.93
C PHE A 95 0.73 -11.06 -14.95
N GLY A 96 1.11 -9.84 -15.34
CA GLY A 96 2.13 -9.60 -16.38
C GLY A 96 3.52 -10.13 -16.02
N ALA A 97 3.80 -10.28 -14.72
CA ALA A 97 5.04 -10.85 -14.19
C ALA A 97 4.88 -12.29 -13.65
N ALA A 98 3.71 -12.91 -13.82
CA ALA A 98 3.48 -14.26 -13.32
C ALA A 98 4.28 -15.28 -14.14
N GLU A 99 5.00 -16.16 -13.45
CA GLU A 99 5.78 -17.23 -14.04
C GLU A 99 5.44 -18.57 -13.38
N GLU A 100 5.46 -19.67 -14.14
CA GLU A 100 5.39 -21.01 -13.57
C GLU A 100 6.69 -21.33 -12.81
N PHE A 101 6.57 -21.95 -11.64
CA PHE A 101 7.72 -22.30 -10.81
C PHE A 101 8.67 -23.27 -11.53
N SER A 102 9.97 -22.96 -11.50
CA SER A 102 11.04 -23.80 -12.01
C SER A 102 12.04 -24.16 -10.91
N GLN A 103 12.13 -25.46 -10.58
CA GLN A 103 13.14 -25.96 -9.64
C GLN A 103 14.57 -25.66 -10.12
N GLU A 104 14.81 -25.79 -11.43
CA GLU A 104 16.12 -25.49 -12.02
C GLU A 104 16.53 -24.02 -11.82
N LYS A 105 15.58 -23.08 -11.96
CA LYS A 105 15.85 -21.65 -11.67
C LYS A 105 16.04 -21.41 -10.19
N PHE A 106 15.28 -22.09 -9.33
CA PHE A 106 15.39 -21.96 -7.87
C PHE A 106 16.76 -22.42 -7.35
N ASP A 107 17.29 -23.52 -7.89
CA ASP A 107 18.60 -24.06 -7.49
C ASP A 107 19.80 -23.24 -8.01
N LYS A 108 19.58 -22.37 -9.01
CA LYS A 108 20.63 -21.47 -9.52
C LYS A 108 20.88 -20.32 -8.55
N ILE A 109 22.11 -20.22 -8.07
CA ILE A 109 22.59 -19.11 -7.26
C ILE A 109 23.01 -17.94 -8.18
N GLY A 110 22.18 -16.89 -8.27
CA GLY A 110 22.38 -15.67 -9.08
C GLY A 110 22.23 -15.89 -10.60
N LYS A 111 21.78 -14.96 -11.44
CA LYS A 111 21.51 -13.52 -11.36
C LYS A 111 20.10 -13.28 -11.94
N PHE A 112 19.11 -13.07 -11.08
CA PHE A 112 17.79 -12.63 -11.53
C PHE A 112 17.66 -11.14 -11.29
N ASP A 113 17.23 -10.39 -12.31
CA ASP A 113 16.91 -8.99 -12.11
C ASP A 113 15.77 -8.87 -11.10
N LEU A 114 15.79 -7.81 -10.30
CA LEU A 114 14.70 -7.52 -9.39
C LEU A 114 13.43 -7.26 -10.20
N ILE A 115 12.46 -8.17 -10.12
CA ILE A 115 11.14 -8.02 -10.73
C ILE A 115 10.17 -7.48 -9.66
N GLY A 116 9.41 -6.45 -10.01
CA GLY A 116 8.41 -5.83 -9.15
C GLY A 116 8.90 -4.57 -8.41
N THR A 117 8.13 -4.14 -7.42
CA THR A 117 8.38 -2.88 -6.70
C THR A 117 9.27 -3.11 -5.47
N PRO A 118 10.36 -2.35 -5.29
CA PRO A 118 11.26 -2.47 -4.13
C PRO A 118 10.54 -2.41 -2.78
N LEU A 119 9.41 -1.69 -2.71
CA LEU A 119 8.56 -1.54 -1.53
C LEU A 119 8.13 -2.90 -0.95
N THR A 120 7.67 -3.82 -1.79
CA THR A 120 7.08 -5.10 -1.37
C THR A 120 7.94 -6.31 -1.73
N ALA A 121 8.96 -6.16 -2.58
CA ALA A 121 9.86 -7.27 -2.93
C ALA A 121 10.54 -7.92 -1.70
N SER A 122 10.65 -9.24 -1.66
CA SER A 122 11.33 -9.96 -0.57
C SER A 122 12.83 -9.63 -0.50
N VAL A 123 13.47 -9.92 0.64
CA VAL A 123 14.94 -9.79 0.77
C VAL A 123 15.67 -10.64 -0.28
N TYR A 124 15.13 -11.81 -0.63
CA TYR A 124 15.72 -12.69 -1.63
C TYR A 124 15.61 -12.14 -3.06
N ALA A 125 14.50 -11.48 -3.39
CA ALA A 125 14.36 -10.77 -4.64
C ALA A 125 15.41 -9.65 -4.76
N HIS A 126 15.64 -8.89 -3.67
CA HIS A 126 16.73 -7.89 -3.61
C HIS A 126 18.13 -8.52 -3.73
N GLN A 127 18.30 -9.77 -3.29
CA GLN A 127 19.52 -10.55 -3.45
C GLN A 127 19.63 -11.24 -4.82
N GLN A 128 18.74 -10.94 -5.77
CA GLN A 128 18.75 -11.48 -7.12
C GLN A 128 18.57 -13.00 -7.19
N PHE A 129 17.86 -13.58 -6.22
CA PHE A 129 17.40 -14.96 -6.29
C PHE A 129 16.13 -15.09 -7.13
N TYR A 130 15.90 -16.29 -7.64
CA TYR A 130 14.64 -16.63 -8.29
C TYR A 130 13.47 -16.49 -7.30
N THR A 131 12.46 -15.71 -7.70
CA THR A 131 11.24 -15.47 -6.92
C THR A 131 10.26 -16.62 -7.08
N CYS A 132 9.67 -17.08 -5.99
CA CYS A 132 8.65 -18.13 -5.97
C CYS A 132 7.50 -17.80 -5.00
N GLN A 133 6.62 -18.77 -4.72
CA GLN A 133 5.43 -18.55 -3.89
C GLN A 133 5.74 -17.96 -2.50
N GLY A 134 6.86 -18.33 -1.88
CA GLY A 134 7.28 -17.76 -0.60
C GLY A 134 7.62 -16.26 -0.70
N ASP A 135 8.21 -15.84 -1.83
CA ASP A 135 8.47 -14.43 -2.10
C ASP A 135 7.17 -13.66 -2.36
N ASP A 136 6.20 -14.27 -3.06
CA ASP A 136 4.86 -13.70 -3.27
C ASP A 136 4.13 -13.49 -1.93
N LEU A 137 4.21 -14.47 -1.03
CA LEU A 137 3.61 -14.38 0.29
C LEU A 137 4.27 -13.29 1.15
N ILE A 138 5.60 -13.22 1.16
CA ILE A 138 6.32 -12.12 1.83
C ILE A 138 5.91 -10.76 1.24
N SER A 139 5.76 -10.67 -0.09
CA SER A 139 5.29 -9.45 -0.76
C SER A 139 3.87 -9.06 -0.34
N ALA A 140 2.98 -10.04 -0.17
CA ALA A 140 1.65 -9.82 0.38
C ALA A 140 1.72 -9.30 1.83
N PHE A 141 2.58 -9.86 2.69
CA PHE A 141 2.77 -9.36 4.05
C PHE A 141 3.35 -7.94 4.09
N TYR A 142 4.34 -7.63 3.25
CA TYR A 142 4.83 -6.25 3.13
C TYR A 142 3.76 -5.29 2.63
N SER A 143 2.86 -5.74 1.74
CA SER A 143 1.72 -4.94 1.28
C SER A 143 0.74 -4.67 2.42
N LEU A 144 0.43 -5.68 3.26
CA LEU A 144 -0.40 -5.50 4.45
C LEU A 144 0.27 -4.58 5.50
N LEU A 145 1.58 -4.72 5.70
CA LEU A 145 2.34 -3.82 6.56
C LEU A 145 2.26 -2.38 6.04
N PHE A 146 2.47 -2.16 4.74
CA PHE A 146 2.35 -0.85 4.11
C PHE A 146 0.94 -0.27 4.27
N LEU A 147 -0.11 -1.03 4.02
CA LEU A 147 -1.49 -0.55 4.22
C LEU A 147 -1.78 -0.17 5.68
N SER A 148 -1.08 -0.81 6.63
CA SER A 148 -1.31 -0.59 8.06
C SER A 148 -0.43 0.49 8.70
N LEU A 149 0.77 0.72 8.16
CA LEU A 149 1.76 1.66 8.67
C LEU A 149 1.90 2.91 7.78
N ASP A 150 1.42 2.83 6.54
CA ASP A 150 1.56 3.82 5.49
C ASP A 150 3.03 4.24 5.31
N GLN A 151 3.34 5.53 5.44
CA GLN A 151 4.67 6.09 5.26
C GLN A 151 5.65 5.76 6.40
N ASN A 152 5.17 5.13 7.48
CA ASN A 152 6.00 4.77 8.64
C ASN A 152 6.84 3.50 8.41
N LEU A 153 6.76 2.87 7.23
CA LEU A 153 7.68 1.80 6.87
C LEU A 153 9.12 2.33 6.78
N PRO A 154 10.12 1.69 7.43
CA PRO A 154 11.49 2.22 7.51
C PRO A 154 12.19 2.46 6.17
N TRP A 155 11.76 1.78 5.11
CA TRP A 155 12.29 1.91 3.76
C TRP A 155 11.38 2.68 2.79
N TYR A 156 10.26 3.25 3.25
CA TYR A 156 9.32 3.95 2.37
C TYR A 156 9.97 5.12 1.62
N GLN A 157 10.68 6.00 2.34
CA GLN A 157 11.36 7.14 1.71
C GLN A 157 12.44 6.70 0.72
N LEU A 158 13.16 5.61 1.03
CA LEU A 158 14.16 5.04 0.12
C LEU A 158 13.51 4.58 -1.19
N CYS A 159 12.28 4.05 -1.15
CA CYS A 159 11.54 3.70 -2.36
C CYS A 159 11.15 4.94 -3.19
N LEU A 160 10.80 6.07 -2.56
CA LEU A 160 10.56 7.33 -3.28
C LEU A 160 11.83 7.88 -3.94
N ASP A 161 12.97 7.72 -3.26
CA ASP A 161 14.27 8.19 -3.75
C ASP A 161 14.80 7.31 -4.88
N TYR A 162 14.42 6.02 -4.91
CA TYR A 162 14.82 5.06 -5.95
C TYR A 162 14.47 5.54 -7.36
N ASP A 163 13.29 6.13 -7.55
CA ASP A 163 12.84 6.61 -8.87
C ASP A 163 13.59 7.85 -9.35
N LYS A 164 14.14 8.63 -8.42
CA LYS A 164 14.85 9.88 -8.69
C LYS A 164 16.36 9.70 -8.82
N ALA A 165 16.88 8.57 -8.35
CA ALA A 165 18.33 8.38 -8.23
C ALA A 165 18.99 7.91 -9.54
N GLU A 166 20.13 8.52 -9.85
CA GLU A 166 21.02 8.06 -10.92
C GLU A 166 21.65 6.69 -10.58
N GLN A 167 21.97 6.45 -9.29
CA GLN A 167 22.59 5.21 -8.80
C GLN A 167 21.61 4.32 -8.02
N LYS A 168 20.72 3.66 -8.77
CA LYS A 168 19.64 2.81 -8.23
C LYS A 168 20.12 1.67 -7.31
N ASN A 169 21.24 1.02 -7.64
CA ASN A 169 21.74 -0.12 -6.86
C ASN A 169 22.07 0.24 -5.41
N GLY A 170 22.62 1.43 -5.16
CA GLY A 170 22.93 1.87 -3.79
C GLY A 170 21.68 2.07 -2.93
N ILE A 171 20.54 2.41 -3.54
CA ILE A 171 19.27 2.54 -2.84
C ILE A 171 18.64 1.16 -2.58
N LEU A 172 18.68 0.25 -3.55
CA LEU A 172 18.18 -1.11 -3.37
C LEU A 172 18.90 -1.82 -2.22
N GLU A 173 20.23 -1.66 -2.12
CA GLU A 173 21.00 -2.20 -1.01
C GLU A 173 20.55 -1.65 0.35
N LYS A 174 20.28 -0.34 0.45
CA LYS A 174 19.75 0.27 1.67
C LYS A 174 18.34 -0.24 2.01
N ILE A 175 17.47 -0.40 1.01
CA ILE A 175 16.12 -0.95 1.22
C ILE A 175 16.24 -2.38 1.77
N LYS A 176 17.08 -3.21 1.15
CA LYS A 176 17.36 -4.58 1.60
C LYS A 176 17.86 -4.61 3.05
N GLU A 177 18.82 -3.76 3.41
CA GLU A 177 19.34 -3.67 4.78
C GLU A 177 18.25 -3.33 5.79
N GLN A 178 17.34 -2.41 5.46
CA GLN A 178 16.21 -2.07 6.34
C GLN A 178 15.23 -3.25 6.52
N LYS A 179 14.96 -4.02 5.45
CA LYS A 179 14.13 -5.22 5.52
C LYS A 179 14.78 -6.34 6.35
N ILE A 180 16.10 -6.50 6.22
CA ILE A 180 16.85 -7.46 7.04
C ILE A 180 16.75 -7.09 8.53
N LYS A 181 16.87 -5.81 8.87
CA LYS A 181 16.78 -5.28 10.25
C LYS A 181 15.37 -5.21 10.82
N LEU A 182 14.33 -5.43 10.01
CA LEU A 182 12.94 -5.39 10.46
C LEU A 182 12.73 -6.46 11.52
N GLU A 183 12.49 -6.05 12.75
CA GLU A 183 12.22 -6.97 13.86
C GLU A 183 10.92 -6.56 14.56
N ARG A 184 10.37 -7.49 15.35
CA ARG A 184 9.22 -7.15 16.19
C ARG A 184 9.61 -6.11 17.23
N ASP A 185 8.77 -5.10 17.37
CA ASP A 185 8.88 -4.09 18.42
C ASP A 185 7.47 -3.66 18.82
N TYR A 186 7.06 -4.05 20.03
CA TYR A 186 5.73 -3.76 20.55
C TYR A 186 5.55 -2.30 20.99
N ASN A 187 6.64 -1.51 21.06
CA ASN A 187 6.55 -0.07 21.32
C ASN A 187 6.33 0.72 20.03
N LEU A 188 6.76 0.18 18.88
CA LEU A 188 6.67 0.84 17.58
C LEU A 188 5.51 0.31 16.74
N PHE A 189 5.17 -0.97 16.86
CA PHE A 189 4.22 -1.66 16.00
C PHE A 189 3.05 -2.24 16.81
N GLY A 190 1.86 -2.22 16.22
CA GLY A 190 0.69 -2.89 16.78
C GLY A 190 0.80 -4.41 16.70
N LEU A 191 -0.17 -5.10 17.33
CA LEU A 191 -0.22 -6.57 17.40
C LEU A 191 -0.23 -7.21 16.01
N PHE A 192 -1.03 -6.66 15.09
CA PHE A 192 -1.15 -7.16 13.72
C PHE A 192 0.17 -7.07 12.96
N GLN A 193 0.84 -5.91 13.03
CA GLN A 193 2.12 -5.70 12.36
C GLN A 193 3.20 -6.63 12.92
N ASN A 194 3.27 -6.78 14.24
CA ASN A 194 4.23 -7.70 14.87
C ASN A 194 3.99 -9.16 14.45
N ALA A 195 2.72 -9.59 14.33
CA ALA A 195 2.39 -10.91 13.82
C ALA A 195 2.84 -11.10 12.35
N LEU A 196 2.63 -10.10 11.49
CA LEU A 196 3.12 -10.12 10.11
C LEU A 196 4.65 -10.16 10.04
N ILE A 197 5.35 -9.33 10.81
CA ILE A 197 6.83 -9.29 10.86
C ILE A 197 7.38 -10.67 11.27
N ARG A 198 6.76 -11.32 12.27
CA ARG A 198 7.15 -12.69 12.65
C ARG A 198 6.99 -13.68 11.50
N GLN A 199 5.86 -13.64 10.79
CA GLN A 199 5.62 -14.54 9.66
C GLN A 199 6.64 -14.31 8.54
N ILE A 200 6.95 -13.05 8.22
CA ILE A 200 8.01 -12.71 7.26
C ILE A 200 9.34 -13.36 7.67
N LYS A 201 9.77 -13.19 8.93
CA LYS A 201 11.03 -13.76 9.41
C LYS A 201 11.05 -15.29 9.43
N GLN A 202 9.93 -15.92 9.78
CA GLN A 202 9.80 -17.38 9.69
C GLN A 202 9.93 -17.87 8.24
N PHE A 203 9.30 -17.18 7.29
CA PHE A 203 9.43 -17.51 5.87
C PHE A 203 10.82 -17.26 5.32
N GLU A 204 11.50 -16.21 5.77
CA GLU A 204 12.90 -15.98 5.41
C GLU A 204 13.76 -17.19 5.79
N MET A 205 13.67 -17.68 7.04
CA MET A 205 14.40 -18.88 7.46
C MET A 205 14.02 -20.14 6.67
N LEU A 206 12.71 -20.32 6.38
CA LEU A 206 12.17 -21.49 5.67
C LEU A 206 12.82 -21.70 4.29
N ARG A 207 13.22 -20.64 3.59
CA ARG A 207 13.85 -20.77 2.26
C ARG A 207 15.11 -21.64 2.31
N GLY A 208 15.94 -21.47 3.34
CA GLY A 208 17.17 -22.23 3.51
C GLY A 208 16.96 -23.59 4.21
N GLU A 209 16.02 -23.66 5.14
CA GLU A 209 15.81 -24.85 5.97
C GLU A 209 14.93 -25.92 5.28
N GLN A 210 13.84 -25.49 4.64
CA GLN A 210 12.83 -26.38 4.05
C GLN A 210 12.32 -25.80 2.72
N PRO A 211 13.14 -25.81 1.65
CA PRO A 211 12.83 -25.16 0.39
C PRO A 211 11.47 -25.55 -0.22
N SER A 212 11.05 -26.81 -0.08
CA SER A 212 9.75 -27.27 -0.59
C SER A 212 8.57 -26.55 0.06
N LYS A 213 8.66 -26.26 1.36
CA LYS A 213 7.64 -25.50 2.11
C LYS A 213 7.67 -24.02 1.81
N TYR A 214 8.79 -23.50 1.29
CA TYR A 214 8.89 -22.14 0.81
C TYR A 214 8.38 -21.99 -0.64
N THR A 215 8.43 -23.04 -1.46
CA THR A 215 8.15 -22.96 -2.90
C THR A 215 6.77 -23.46 -3.32
N THR A 216 6.35 -24.64 -2.87
CA THR A 216 5.17 -25.34 -3.42
C THR A 216 4.25 -25.96 -2.37
N GLN A 217 4.70 -26.04 -1.12
CA GLN A 217 3.97 -26.68 -0.01
C GLN A 217 3.65 -25.67 1.11
N ILE A 218 3.28 -24.45 0.72
CA ILE A 218 2.88 -23.41 1.67
C ILE A 218 1.50 -23.76 2.25
N ASP A 219 1.43 -23.84 3.58
CA ASP A 219 0.18 -24.06 4.31
C ASP A 219 -0.44 -22.71 4.71
N TYR A 220 -1.22 -22.13 3.80
CA TYR A 220 -1.84 -20.81 4.00
C TYR A 220 -2.80 -20.77 5.18
N ASP A 221 -3.56 -21.84 5.42
CA ASP A 221 -4.54 -21.88 6.52
C ASP A 221 -3.83 -21.83 7.87
N LEU A 222 -2.77 -22.62 8.05
CA LEU A 222 -1.94 -22.57 9.26
C LEU A 222 -1.37 -21.18 9.50
N ILE A 223 -0.90 -20.50 8.46
CA ILE A 223 -0.32 -19.16 8.57
C ILE A 223 -1.39 -18.15 9.00
N ILE A 224 -2.57 -18.20 8.39
CA ILE A 224 -3.71 -17.36 8.77
C ILE A 224 -4.10 -17.60 10.23
N GLU A 225 -4.18 -18.87 10.65
CA GLU A 225 -4.47 -19.21 12.05
C GLU A 225 -3.39 -18.69 13.00
N GLN A 226 -2.11 -18.81 12.65
CA GLN A 226 -1.01 -18.29 13.47
C GLN A 226 -1.08 -16.77 13.63
N VAL A 227 -1.34 -16.03 12.55
CA VAL A 227 -1.51 -14.56 12.60
C VAL A 227 -2.72 -14.20 13.47
N LYS A 228 -3.86 -14.86 13.29
CA LYS A 228 -5.07 -14.65 14.12
C LYS A 228 -4.80 -14.91 15.59
N ASN A 229 -4.18 -16.05 15.90
CA ASN A 229 -3.90 -16.46 17.28
C ASN A 229 -2.93 -15.50 17.97
N GLU A 230 -1.91 -15.00 17.26
CA GLU A 230 -0.98 -14.01 17.82
C GLU A 230 -1.69 -12.68 18.14
N CYS A 231 -2.58 -12.23 17.25
CA CYS A 231 -3.39 -11.03 17.51
C CYS A 231 -4.34 -11.22 18.72
N LEU A 232 -4.94 -12.41 18.86
CA LEU A 232 -5.88 -12.71 19.97
C LEU A 232 -5.16 -12.87 21.31
N ASN A 233 -4.06 -13.62 21.36
CA ASN A 233 -3.37 -13.96 22.62
C ASN A 233 -2.76 -12.72 23.29
N LEU A 234 -2.27 -11.76 22.52
CA LEU A 234 -1.64 -10.55 23.07
C LEU A 234 -2.69 -9.56 23.62
N SER A 235 -3.87 -9.48 23.01
CA SER A 235 -4.99 -8.69 23.56
C SER A 235 -5.44 -9.16 24.95
N GLN A 236 -5.26 -10.46 25.25
CA GLN A 236 -5.57 -11.01 26.57
C GLN A 236 -4.50 -10.68 27.61
N GLN A 237 -3.23 -10.49 27.20
CA GLN A 237 -2.13 -10.13 28.09
C GLN A 237 -2.15 -8.65 28.48
N GLU A 238 -2.53 -7.74 27.58
CA GLU A 238 -2.69 -6.32 27.91
C GLU A 238 -3.76 -6.10 29.00
N ASN A 239 -4.82 -6.91 29.00
CA ASN A 239 -5.86 -6.89 30.04
C ASN A 239 -5.39 -7.40 31.41
N LEU A 240 -4.26 -8.10 31.48
CA LEU A 240 -3.67 -8.60 32.74
C LEU A 240 -2.60 -7.65 33.31
N ILE A 241 -2.05 -6.73 32.49
CA ILE A 241 -0.93 -5.88 32.88
C ILE A 241 -1.38 -4.48 33.32
N ILE A 242 -2.65 -4.07 33.17
CA ILE A 242 -3.14 -2.88 33.88
C ILE A 242 -3.09 -3.21 35.38
N PRO A 243 -2.10 -2.71 36.14
CA PRO A 243 -2.19 -2.81 37.58
C PRO A 243 -3.44 -2.02 37.92
N LYS A 244 -4.35 -2.59 38.73
CA LYS A 244 -5.25 -1.75 39.49
C LYS A 244 -4.36 -0.86 40.35
N ALA A 245 -3.91 0.26 39.79
CA ALA A 245 -3.39 1.37 40.55
C ALA A 245 -4.54 1.68 41.47
N GLU A 246 -4.38 1.25 42.72
CA GLU A 246 -5.34 1.43 43.77
C GLU A 246 -5.71 2.90 43.74
N SER A 247 -6.95 3.17 43.37
CA SER A 247 -7.65 4.42 43.61
C SER A 247 -7.87 4.57 45.12
N ASN A 248 -6.77 4.59 45.86
CA ASN A 248 -6.70 4.91 47.27
C ASN A 248 -5.80 6.14 47.41
N SER A 249 -6.38 7.20 47.97
CA SER A 249 -5.73 8.38 48.55
C SER A 249 -5.40 9.60 47.67
N ILE A 250 -6.36 10.18 46.94
CA ILE A 250 -6.39 11.66 46.76
C ILE A 250 -7.84 12.16 46.73
N ILE A 251 -8.54 12.07 47.86
CA ILE A 251 -9.66 12.96 48.19
C ILE A 251 -9.45 13.33 49.64
N GLN A 252 -8.59 14.31 49.93
CA GLN A 252 -8.64 15.03 51.20
C GLN A 252 -7.97 16.41 51.24
N ASP A 253 -7.28 16.89 50.19
CA ASP A 253 -6.58 18.18 50.25
C ASP A 253 -7.18 19.33 49.43
N GLU A 254 -8.29 19.14 48.69
CA GLU A 254 -8.94 20.23 47.92
C GLU A 254 -10.06 20.98 48.67
N GLN A 255 -10.11 20.93 50.01
CA GLN A 255 -11.07 21.72 50.80
C GLN A 255 -10.48 22.94 51.52
N ILE A 256 -9.21 23.30 51.30
CA ILE A 256 -8.57 24.43 52.01
C ILE A 256 -8.43 25.70 51.15
N GLU A 257 -8.56 25.65 49.82
CA GLU A 257 -8.20 26.80 48.96
C GLU A 257 -9.39 27.52 48.29
N LEU A 258 -10.59 27.47 48.90
CA LEU A 258 -11.79 28.17 48.39
C LEU A 258 -12.37 29.22 49.36
N GLN A 259 -11.64 29.63 50.40
CA GLN A 259 -12.08 30.72 51.30
C GLN A 259 -11.36 32.07 51.10
N ASP A 260 -10.32 32.16 50.26
CA ASP A 260 -9.52 33.39 50.13
C ASP A 260 -9.76 34.21 48.84
N ILE A 261 -10.71 33.82 47.97
CA ILE A 261 -10.95 34.49 46.67
C ILE A 261 -12.21 35.38 46.66
N GLU A 262 -12.91 35.57 47.79
CA GLU A 262 -14.09 36.46 47.85
C GLU A 262 -13.81 37.91 48.27
N ASN A 263 -12.55 38.32 48.43
CA ASN A 263 -12.21 39.70 48.79
C ASN A 263 -11.19 40.35 47.84
N GLN A 264 -11.53 40.48 46.55
CA GLN A 264 -10.98 41.59 45.77
C GLN A 264 -11.93 42.08 44.67
N GLN A 265 -12.72 43.08 45.09
CA GLN A 265 -13.56 43.94 44.28
C GLN A 265 -12.78 44.75 43.24
N CYS A 266 -13.46 44.95 42.11
CA CYS A 266 -13.63 46.18 41.33
C CYS A 266 -12.41 46.95 40.80
N LYS A 267 -12.51 47.26 39.49
CA LYS A 267 -11.85 48.29 38.63
C LYS A 267 -11.06 47.57 37.51
N ASP A 268 -11.27 47.76 36.21
CA ASP A 268 -11.76 48.88 35.43
C ASP A 268 -12.43 48.42 34.13
N ASN A 269 -13.45 49.15 33.69
CA ASN A 269 -14.00 49.11 32.35
C ASN A 269 -13.19 50.03 31.44
N GLN A 270 -12.65 49.53 30.32
CA GLN A 270 -12.40 50.34 29.13
C GLN A 270 -12.80 49.58 27.84
N PRO A 271 -13.40 50.28 26.86
CA PRO A 271 -13.81 49.70 25.59
C PRO A 271 -12.62 49.61 24.63
N ILE A 272 -12.51 48.51 23.90
CA ILE A 272 -11.56 48.38 22.79
C ILE A 272 -12.30 48.69 21.49
N ASP A 273 -11.85 49.75 20.84
CA ASP A 273 -12.28 50.20 19.51
C ASP A 273 -11.91 49.20 18.41
N GLU A 274 -12.84 49.07 17.47
CA GLU A 274 -12.70 48.40 16.19
C GLU A 274 -11.70 49.17 15.29
N HIS A 275 -10.68 48.48 14.76
CA HIS A 275 -10.07 48.90 13.51
C HIS A 275 -9.74 47.70 12.61
N PHE A 276 -10.60 47.56 11.60
CA PHE A 276 -10.35 46.92 10.31
C PHE A 276 -9.00 47.35 9.71
N ASN A 277 -8.24 46.41 9.16
CA ASN A 277 -7.45 46.70 7.96
C ASN A 277 -7.27 45.46 7.08
N ASN A 278 -7.92 45.50 5.92
CA ASN A 278 -7.73 44.62 4.78
C ASN A 278 -6.44 45.02 4.05
N ASN A 279 -5.60 44.06 3.68
CA ASN A 279 -4.70 44.22 2.54
C ASN A 279 -4.45 42.87 1.87
N SER A 280 -5.22 42.63 0.81
CA SER A 280 -4.94 41.61 -0.21
C SER A 280 -3.86 42.14 -1.15
N GLN A 281 -2.75 41.41 -1.29
CA GLN A 281 -1.83 41.59 -2.42
C GLN A 281 -1.90 40.38 -3.34
N VAL A 282 -2.35 40.69 -4.56
CA VAL A 282 -2.32 39.84 -5.75
C VAL A 282 -0.91 39.91 -6.33
N ILE A 283 -0.23 38.77 -6.48
CA ILE A 283 1.02 38.66 -7.23
C ILE A 283 0.75 37.83 -8.48
N ASN A 284 0.80 38.48 -9.63
CA ASN A 284 0.91 37.86 -10.94
C ASN A 284 2.38 37.62 -11.25
N LEU A 285 2.74 36.42 -11.69
CA LEU A 285 4.00 36.13 -12.36
C LEU A 285 3.69 35.25 -13.57
N GLU A 286 3.56 35.90 -14.72
CA GLU A 286 3.80 35.29 -16.03
C GLU A 286 5.31 35.41 -16.28
N ASP A 287 5.99 34.30 -16.57
CA ASP A 287 7.24 34.36 -17.32
C ASP A 287 7.38 33.13 -18.22
N GLU A 288 7.57 33.44 -19.49
CA GLU A 288 7.74 32.54 -20.62
C GLU A 288 9.08 31.78 -20.56
N VAL A 289 9.05 30.46 -20.69
CA VAL A 289 10.25 29.66 -20.96
C VAL A 289 10.17 29.09 -22.38
N LYS A 290 11.02 29.64 -23.26
CA LYS A 290 11.28 29.13 -24.62
C LYS A 290 12.08 27.82 -24.56
N PRO A 291 11.74 26.79 -25.35
CA PRO A 291 12.54 25.57 -25.43
C PRO A 291 13.76 25.73 -26.34
N SER A 292 14.94 25.41 -25.79
CA SER A 292 16.20 25.30 -26.54
C SER A 292 16.26 23.99 -27.34
N LYS A 293 16.50 24.10 -28.64
CA LYS A 293 16.76 22.98 -29.56
C LYS A 293 18.16 22.42 -29.30
N PHE A 294 18.26 21.13 -28.95
CA PHE A 294 19.50 20.37 -29.04
C PHE A 294 19.43 19.40 -30.23
N SER A 295 20.31 19.61 -31.21
CA SER A 295 20.56 18.69 -32.32
C SER A 295 21.72 17.76 -31.95
N CYS A 296 21.48 16.45 -31.89
CA CYS A 296 22.53 15.46 -31.73
C CYS A 296 22.99 14.98 -33.11
N SER A 297 24.21 15.34 -33.48
CA SER A 297 24.88 14.90 -34.70
C SER A 297 25.46 13.50 -34.52
N SER A 298 25.05 12.61 -35.42
CA SER A 298 25.65 11.30 -35.66
C SER A 298 27.11 11.42 -36.11
N SER A 299 28.00 10.63 -35.49
CA SER A 299 29.32 10.33 -36.03
C SER A 299 29.50 8.82 -36.15
N GLN A 300 29.67 8.40 -37.40
CA GLN A 300 30.13 7.09 -37.82
C GLN A 300 31.67 7.01 -37.76
N LYS A 301 32.16 5.76 -37.79
CA LYS A 301 33.53 5.27 -38.11
C LYS A 301 34.45 5.21 -36.87
N LEU A 302 35.15 4.11 -36.59
CA LEU A 302 35.69 3.00 -37.41
C LEU A 302 35.37 1.64 -36.79
#